data_AF-A0A7U9XVB4-F1
#
_entry.id   AF-A0A7U9XVB4-F1
#
_cell.length_a   1.000
_cell.length_b   1.000
_cell.length_c   1.000
_cell.angle_alpha   90.00
_cell.angle_beta   90.00
_cell.angle_gamma   90.00
#
_symmetry.space_group_name_H-M   'P 1'
#
loop_
_entity.id
_entity.type
_entity.pdbx_description
1 polymer ?
#
loop_
_entity_poly.entity_id
_entity_poly.type
_entity_poly.pdbx_seq_one_letter_code
_entity_poly.pdbx_strand_id
1 'polypeptide(L)'
;MNIIELFISSILNNNIALVFILGMCPLIAISTSVKNAKGMGIAVVFVVTITAVINYPIYKLLVATNTEFISLIVFIITIAAVVQLLEIFLERFVPKMYNAFGIFLPLITVNCVVLAVSLFFVNRDYTFAQTVSFSFGSGVGWMLAIVLVAGLREKMAKISNPPKGLQGKAIVFIVLGILALAFMGFTGLV
;
A
#
# COMPACT_ATOMS: atom_id res chain seq x y z
N MET A 1 -19.06 -13.47 2.28
CA MET A 1 -17.93 -13.67 1.36
C MET A 1 -16.98 -14.68 1.96
N ASN A 2 -16.60 -15.68 1.18
CA ASN A 2 -15.52 -16.59 1.57
C ASN A 2 -14.21 -15.82 1.71
N ILE A 3 -13.29 -16.28 2.58
CA ILE A 3 -11.98 -15.65 2.80
C ILE A 3 -11.20 -15.51 1.48
N ILE A 4 -11.36 -16.49 0.59
CA ILE A 4 -10.72 -16.54 -0.72
C ILE A 4 -11.32 -15.51 -1.68
N GLU A 5 -12.64 -15.35 -1.70
CA GLU A 5 -13.31 -14.30 -2.48
C GLU A 5 -12.93 -12.91 -1.99
N LEU A 6 -12.82 -12.73 -0.67
CA LEU A 6 -12.43 -11.45 -0.08
C LEU A 6 -10.97 -11.11 -0.40
N PHE A 7 -10.10 -12.12 -0.41
CA PHE A 7 -8.70 -11.97 -0.83
C PHE A 7 -8.58 -11.56 -2.30
N ILE A 8 -9.26 -12.29 -3.19
CA ILE A 8 -9.24 -12.04 -4.64
C ILE A 8 -9.88 -10.68 -4.97
N SER A 9 -11.02 -10.36 -4.36
CA SER A 9 -11.69 -9.07 -4.53
C SER A 9 -10.88 -7.90 -3.95
N SER A 10 -10.06 -8.09 -2.93
CA SER A 10 -9.19 -7.03 -2.40
C SER A 10 -7.99 -6.75 -3.29
N ILE A 11 -7.51 -7.75 -4.03
CA ILE A 11 -6.38 -7.61 -4.95
C ILE A 11 -6.82 -6.97 -6.28
N LEU A 12 -7.98 -7.38 -6.82
CA LEU A 12 -8.42 -7.03 -8.17
C LEU A 12 -9.57 -5.99 -8.18
N ASN A 13 -10.66 -6.24 -7.48
CA ASN A 13 -11.88 -5.42 -7.60
C ASN A 13 -11.88 -4.15 -6.74
N ASN A 14 -11.26 -4.21 -5.56
CA ASN A 14 -11.16 -3.12 -4.59
C ASN A 14 -9.70 -2.67 -4.41
N ASN A 15 -8.90 -2.66 -5.48
CA ASN A 15 -7.50 -2.30 -5.36
C ASN A 15 -7.36 -0.86 -4.84
N ILE A 16 -6.84 -0.73 -3.61
CA ILE A 16 -6.71 0.52 -2.87
C ILE A 16 -5.84 1.55 -3.62
N ALA A 17 -4.88 1.08 -4.42
CA ALA A 17 -3.96 1.95 -5.15
C ALA A 17 -4.61 2.59 -6.39
N LEU A 18 -5.40 1.81 -7.14
CA LEU A 18 -5.83 2.16 -8.50
C LEU A 18 -7.32 2.54 -8.58
N VAL A 19 -8.15 1.96 -7.71
CA VAL A 19 -9.60 2.25 -7.66
C VAL A 19 -9.86 3.40 -6.68
N PHE A 20 -9.24 3.35 -5.50
CA PHE A 20 -9.42 4.36 -4.46
C PHE A 20 -8.33 5.46 -4.46
N ILE A 21 -7.34 5.37 -5.35
CA ILE A 21 -6.28 6.38 -5.56
C ILE A 21 -5.53 6.72 -4.26
N LEU A 22 -5.24 5.70 -3.42
CA LEU A 22 -4.49 5.88 -2.17
C LEU A 22 -3.04 5.40 -2.31
N GLY A 23 -2.13 5.99 -1.53
CA GLY A 23 -0.72 5.59 -1.50
C GLY A 23 0.11 6.05 -2.69
N MET A 24 -0.30 7.16 -3.32
CA MET A 24 0.34 7.70 -4.52
C MET A 24 1.75 8.24 -4.26
N CYS A 25 2.03 8.73 -3.06
CA CYS A 25 3.31 9.38 -2.72
C CYS A 25 4.53 8.45 -2.96
N PRO A 26 4.62 7.27 -2.34
CA PRO A 26 5.72 6.34 -2.62
C PRO A 26 5.63 5.71 -4.02
N LEU A 27 4.41 5.55 -4.54
CA LEU A 27 4.19 4.96 -5.85
C LEU A 27 4.82 5.82 -6.95
N ILE A 28 4.64 7.13 -6.93
CA ILE A 28 5.20 8.05 -7.93
C ILE A 28 6.72 8.21 -7.74
N ALA A 29 7.17 8.22 -6.49
CA ALA A 29 8.57 8.47 -6.15
C ALA A 29 9.50 7.29 -6.49
N ILE A 30 9.10 6.05 -6.17
CA ILE A 30 9.99 4.88 -6.14
C ILE A 30 9.82 3.97 -7.37
N SER A 31 8.79 4.18 -8.20
CA SER A 31 8.54 3.37 -9.41
C SER A 31 9.54 3.61 -10.55
N THR A 32 10.75 4.09 -10.30
CA THR A 32 11.78 4.28 -11.34
C THR A 32 12.36 2.97 -11.85
N SER A 33 12.43 1.95 -10.99
CA SER A 33 12.89 0.61 -11.38
C SER A 33 12.02 -0.48 -10.74
N VAL A 34 11.86 -1.59 -11.45
CA VAL A 34 11.08 -2.74 -10.99
C VAL A 34 11.70 -3.35 -9.72
N LYS A 35 13.03 -3.34 -9.62
CA LYS A 35 13.76 -3.86 -8.45
C LYS A 35 13.44 -3.05 -7.18
N ASN A 36 13.44 -1.72 -7.28
CA ASN A 36 13.12 -0.85 -6.15
C ASN A 36 11.62 -0.90 -5.82
N ALA A 37 10.76 -0.89 -6.85
CA ALA A 37 9.31 -1.02 -6.68
C ALA A 37 8.92 -2.31 -5.96
N LYS A 38 9.54 -3.45 -6.32
CA LYS A 38 9.29 -4.74 -5.66
C LYS A 38 9.72 -4.71 -4.19
N GLY A 39 10.88 -4.14 -3.88
CA GLY A 39 11.35 -3.99 -2.50
C GLY A 39 10.40 -3.17 -1.64
N MET A 40 9.94 -2.03 -2.17
CA MET A 40 8.99 -1.15 -1.49
C MET A 40 7.61 -1.82 -1.32
N GLY A 41 7.15 -2.52 -2.35
CA GLY A 41 5.92 -3.32 -2.32
C GLY A 41 5.91 -4.33 -1.17
N ILE A 42 6.99 -5.12 -1.04
CA ILE A 42 7.12 -6.12 0.03
C ILE A 42 7.13 -5.45 1.42
N ALA A 43 7.86 -4.36 1.57
CA ALA A 43 7.90 -3.61 2.83
C ALA A 43 6.50 -3.11 3.23
N VAL A 44 5.74 -2.54 2.29
CA VAL A 44 4.38 -2.07 2.57
C VAL A 44 3.42 -3.23 2.88
N VAL A 45 3.48 -4.35 2.15
CA VAL A 45 2.66 -5.55 2.45
C VAL A 45 2.91 -6.01 3.89
N PHE A 46 4.18 -6.06 4.31
CA PHE A 46 4.57 -6.45 5.65
C PHE A 46 4.03 -5.51 6.72
N VAL A 47 4.23 -4.19 6.55
CA VAL A 47 3.71 -3.18 7.50
C VAL A 47 2.19 -3.25 7.58
N VAL A 48 1.49 -3.23 6.45
CA VAL A 48 0.01 -3.28 6.40
C VAL A 48 -0.53 -4.50 7.12
N THR A 49 0.08 -5.67 6.91
CA THR A 49 -0.38 -6.93 7.51
C THR A 49 -0.15 -6.94 9.02
N ILE A 50 1.04 -6.57 9.49
CA ILE A 50 1.36 -6.56 10.92
C ILE A 50 0.56 -5.49 11.65
N THR A 51 0.48 -4.29 11.09
CA THR A 51 -0.33 -3.21 11.66
C THR A 51 -1.79 -3.64 11.80
N ALA A 52 -2.37 -4.32 10.82
CA ALA A 52 -3.76 -4.79 10.92
C ALA A 52 -3.96 -5.88 11.98
N VAL A 53 -3.01 -6.82 12.11
CA VAL A 53 -3.03 -7.86 13.16
C VAL A 53 -2.99 -7.23 14.55
N ILE A 54 -2.21 -6.16 14.73
CA ILE A 54 -2.08 -5.46 16.02
C ILE A 54 -3.26 -4.52 16.26
N ASN A 55 -3.73 -3.81 15.24
CA ASN A 55 -4.83 -2.84 15.37
C ASN A 55 -6.17 -3.51 15.66
N TYR A 56 -6.40 -4.74 15.21
CA TYR A 56 -7.66 -5.45 15.48
C TYR A 56 -7.97 -5.66 16.97
N PRO A 57 -7.09 -6.30 17.79
CA PRO A 57 -7.34 -6.46 19.22
C PRO A 57 -7.37 -5.12 19.95
N ILE A 58 -6.53 -4.16 19.54
CA ILE A 58 -6.55 -2.79 20.07
C ILE A 58 -7.93 -2.16 19.86
N TYR A 59 -8.46 -2.23 18.63
CA TYR A 59 -9.77 -1.69 18.31
C TYR A 59 -10.87 -2.34 19.17
N LYS A 60 -10.86 -3.67 19.34
CA LYS A 60 -11.84 -4.36 20.21
C LYS A 60 -11.77 -3.90 21.67
N LEU A 61 -10.58 -3.58 22.18
CA LEU A 61 -10.40 -3.01 23.52
C LEU A 61 -10.98 -1.58 23.62
N LEU A 62 -10.77 -0.77 22.58
CA LEU A 62 -11.32 0.59 22.51
C LEU A 62 -12.85 0.59 22.48
N VAL A 63 -13.47 -0.34 21.73
CA VAL A 63 -14.93 -0.54 21.71
C VAL A 63 -15.44 -0.94 23.09
N ALA A 64 -14.77 -1.87 23.77
CA ALA A 64 -15.15 -2.29 25.14
C ALA A 64 -15.08 -1.13 26.15
N THR A 65 -14.22 -0.15 25.91
CA THR A 65 -14.01 1.02 26.78
C THR A 65 -14.83 2.25 26.31
N ASN A 66 -15.72 2.09 25.30
CA ASN A 66 -16.50 3.18 24.69
C ASN A 66 -15.66 4.38 24.23
N THR A 67 -14.38 4.18 23.91
CA THR A 67 -13.44 5.25 23.54
C THR A 67 -13.06 5.15 22.06
N GLU A 68 -14.05 5.03 21.19
CA GLU A 68 -13.81 4.86 19.74
C GLU A 68 -13.22 6.11 19.08
N PHE A 69 -13.48 7.29 19.64
CA PHE A 69 -13.04 8.58 19.09
C PHE A 69 -11.50 8.67 18.95
N ILE A 70 -10.73 8.01 19.82
CA ILE A 70 -9.26 8.03 19.77
C ILE A 70 -8.66 6.98 18.82
N SER A 71 -9.47 6.15 18.15
CA SER A 71 -8.99 5.02 17.33
C SER A 71 -8.00 5.46 16.25
N LEU A 72 -8.25 6.60 15.61
CA LEU A 72 -7.39 7.12 14.54
C LEU A 72 -5.98 7.45 15.06
N ILE A 73 -5.89 8.09 16.23
CA ILE A 73 -4.61 8.44 16.88
C ILE A 73 -3.86 7.17 17.25
N VAL A 74 -4.56 6.19 17.83
CA VAL A 74 -3.97 4.90 18.21
C VAL A 74 -3.43 4.17 16.99
N PHE A 75 -4.17 4.13 15.88
CA PHE A 75 -3.72 3.49 14.65
C PHE A 75 -2.44 4.14 14.09
N ILE A 76 -2.34 5.48 14.11
CA ILE A 76 -1.12 6.17 13.66
C ILE A 76 0.08 5.82 14.55
N ILE A 77 -0.10 5.76 15.87
CA ILE A 77 0.97 5.39 16.81
C ILE A 77 1.43 3.94 16.55
N THR A 78 0.50 3.01 16.35
CA THR A 78 0.83 1.61 16.03
C THR A 78 1.57 1.50 14.70
N ILE A 79 1.14 2.25 13.67
CA ILE A 79 1.85 2.31 12.38
C ILE A 79 3.27 2.83 12.58
N ALA A 80 3.46 3.92 13.31
CA ALA A 80 4.77 4.50 13.57
C ALA A 80 5.71 3.50 14.25
N ALA A 81 5.22 2.78 15.26
CA ALA A 81 5.99 1.75 15.95
C ALA A 81 6.41 0.59 15.03
N VAL A 82 5.49 0.11 14.17
CA VAL A 82 5.78 -0.98 13.22
C VAL A 82 6.77 -0.55 12.14
N VAL A 83 6.63 0.67 11.62
CA VAL A 83 7.57 1.21 10.63
C VAL A 83 8.95 1.44 11.24
N GLN A 84 9.03 1.91 12.49
CA GLN A 84 10.29 2.06 13.20
C GLN A 84 11.01 0.71 13.35
N LEU A 85 10.27 -0.34 13.70
CA LEU A 85 10.81 -1.70 13.75
C LEU A 85 11.35 -2.15 12.38
N LEU A 86 10.62 -1.84 11.30
CA LEU A 86 11.05 -2.15 9.95
C LEU A 86 12.31 -1.37 9.54
N GLU A 87 12.46 -0.12 9.98
CA GLU A 87 13.65 0.69 9.71
C GLU A 87 14.92 0.03 10.27
N ILE A 88 14.88 -0.35 11.56
CA ILE A 88 15.98 -1.03 12.25
C ILE A 88 16.28 -2.38 11.58
N PHE A 89 15.24 -3.10 11.16
CA PHE A 89 15.40 -4.38 10.46
C PHE A 89 16.08 -4.21 9.09
N LEU A 90 15.65 -3.23 8.28
CA LEU A 90 16.22 -3.00 6.96
C LEU A 90 17.66 -2.50 7.02
N GLU A 91 17.99 -1.63 7.99
CA GLU A 91 19.35 -1.15 8.21
C GLU A 91 20.31 -2.33 8.47
N ARG A 92 19.89 -3.30 9.28
CA ARG A 92 20.74 -4.43 9.68
C ARG A 92 20.83 -5.54 8.64
N PHE A 93 19.71 -5.93 8.01
CA PHE A 93 19.68 -7.10 7.12
C PHE A 93 19.85 -6.74 5.64
N VAL A 94 19.41 -5.56 5.21
CA VAL A 94 19.39 -5.19 3.78
C VAL A 94 19.85 -3.74 3.56
N PRO A 95 21.12 -3.40 3.87
CA PRO A 95 21.63 -2.03 3.79
C PRO A 95 21.56 -1.42 2.38
N LYS A 96 21.64 -2.27 1.33
CA LYS A 96 21.46 -1.83 -0.06
C LYS A 96 20.07 -1.26 -0.33
N MET A 97 19.04 -1.81 0.31
CA MET A 97 17.65 -1.37 0.16
C MET A 97 17.37 -0.14 1.01
N TYR A 98 17.93 -0.09 2.22
CA TYR A 98 17.88 1.08 3.10
C TYR A 98 18.44 2.33 2.41
N ASN A 99 19.64 2.24 1.82
CA ASN A 99 20.28 3.35 1.11
C ASN A 99 19.52 3.80 -0.16
N ALA A 100 18.81 2.88 -0.82
CA ALA A 100 18.05 3.18 -2.03
C ALA A 100 16.74 3.94 -1.74
N PHE A 101 16.15 3.71 -0.56
CA PHE A 101 14.89 4.32 -0.17
C PHE A 101 15.06 5.55 0.73
N GLY A 102 16.12 5.63 1.55
CA GLY A 102 16.48 6.80 2.35
C GLY A 102 15.27 7.42 3.07
N ILE A 103 14.98 8.69 2.73
CA ILE A 103 13.89 9.51 3.30
C ILE A 103 12.49 8.89 3.09
N PHE A 104 12.33 7.94 2.16
CA PHE A 104 11.03 7.32 1.90
C PHE A 104 10.63 6.24 2.91
N LEU A 105 11.55 5.70 3.71
CA LEU A 105 11.21 4.73 4.77
C LEU A 105 10.29 5.36 5.83
N PRO A 106 10.64 6.51 6.43
CA PRO A 106 9.74 7.20 7.35
C PRO A 106 8.40 7.59 6.71
N LEU A 107 8.37 7.86 5.40
CA LEU A 107 7.14 8.18 4.66
C LEU A 107 6.14 7.00 4.59
N ILE A 108 6.54 5.78 4.93
CA ILE A 108 5.62 4.64 5.06
C ILE A 108 4.62 4.90 6.21
N THR A 109 5.04 5.62 7.27
CA THR A 109 4.17 5.94 8.42
C THR A 109 2.91 6.72 8.03
N VAL A 110 3.07 7.64 7.09
CA VAL A 110 2.00 8.51 6.57
C VAL A 110 1.43 7.98 5.26
N ASN A 111 1.70 6.73 4.89
CA ASN A 111 1.14 6.14 3.70
C ASN A 111 -0.36 5.88 3.89
N CYS A 112 -1.16 6.51 3.02
CA CYS A 112 -2.62 6.45 3.09
C CYS A 112 -3.17 5.02 2.96
N VAL A 113 -2.44 4.09 2.33
CA VAL A 113 -2.87 2.68 2.20
C VAL A 113 -2.88 1.99 3.56
N VAL A 114 -1.85 2.21 4.38
CA VAL A 114 -1.72 1.57 5.70
C VAL A 114 -2.82 2.03 6.64
N LEU A 115 -3.10 3.33 6.62
CA LEU A 115 -4.18 3.93 7.39
C LEU A 115 -5.56 3.50 6.87
N ALA A 116 -5.78 3.53 5.55
CA ALA A 116 -7.07 3.18 4.93
C ALA A 116 -7.44 1.71 5.19
N VAL A 117 -6.48 0.78 5.11
CA VAL A 117 -6.74 -0.62 5.46
C VAL A 117 -7.19 -0.74 6.91
N SER A 118 -6.56 0.00 7.82
CA SER A 118 -6.92 -0.02 9.23
C SER A 118 -8.33 0.53 9.47
N LEU A 119 -8.72 1.56 8.73
CA LEU A 119 -10.05 2.17 8.83
C LEU A 119 -11.13 1.33 8.13
N PHE A 120 -10.81 0.68 7.02
CA PHE A 120 -11.76 -0.14 6.28
C PHE A 120 -12.14 -1.44 6.98
N PHE A 121 -11.24 -2.07 7.74
CA PHE A 121 -11.64 -3.26 8.50
C PHE A 121 -12.60 -2.92 9.64
N VAL A 122 -12.48 -1.71 10.20
CA VAL A 122 -13.38 -1.18 11.22
C VAL A 122 -14.75 -0.86 10.60
N ASN A 123 -14.77 -0.04 9.55
CA ASN A 123 -16.03 0.38 8.91
C ASN A 123 -16.82 -0.76 8.24
N ARG A 124 -16.16 -1.89 7.95
CA ARG A 124 -16.79 -3.07 7.31
C ARG A 124 -17.02 -4.22 8.30
N ASP A 125 -16.78 -4.00 9.60
CA ASP A 125 -16.98 -4.99 10.67
C ASP A 125 -16.39 -6.37 10.36
N TYR A 126 -15.15 -6.39 9.87
CA TYR A 126 -14.49 -7.66 9.55
C TYR A 126 -14.12 -8.45 10.81
N THR A 127 -14.19 -9.77 10.72
CA THR A 127 -13.63 -10.68 11.74
C THR A 127 -12.10 -10.70 11.68
N PHE A 128 -11.41 -11.17 12.73
CA PHE A 128 -9.94 -11.24 12.76
C PHE A 128 -9.35 -11.92 11.52
N ALA A 129 -9.88 -13.09 11.14
CA ALA A 129 -9.42 -13.84 9.98
C ALA A 129 -9.65 -13.06 8.66
N GLN A 130 -10.80 -12.39 8.54
CA GLN A 130 -11.10 -11.54 7.39
C GLN A 130 -10.17 -10.33 7.33
N THR A 131 -9.90 -9.66 8.46
CA THR A 131 -8.98 -8.52 8.55
C THR A 131 -7.59 -8.89 8.06
N VAL A 132 -7.02 -10.02 8.52
CA VAL A 132 -5.69 -10.47 8.07
C VAL A 132 -5.68 -10.73 6.57
N SER A 133 -6.69 -11.46 6.05
CA SER A 133 -6.79 -11.73 4.61
C SER A 133 -6.97 -10.46 3.77
N PHE A 134 -7.78 -9.51 4.26
CA PHE A 134 -8.05 -8.23 3.61
C PHE A 134 -6.81 -7.35 3.56
N SER A 135 -6.10 -7.23 4.67
CA SER A 135 -4.89 -6.42 4.79
C SER A 135 -3.75 -6.98 3.94
N PHE A 136 -3.55 -8.30 3.97
CA PHE A 136 -2.56 -8.95 3.11
C PHE A 136 -2.93 -8.80 1.62
N GLY A 137 -4.20 -9.03 1.25
CA GLY A 137 -4.67 -8.86 -0.12
C GLY A 137 -4.54 -7.43 -0.62
N SER A 138 -4.91 -6.46 0.21
CA SER A 138 -4.77 -5.02 -0.10
C SER A 138 -3.31 -4.59 -0.27
N GLY A 139 -2.42 -5.09 0.58
CA GLY A 139 -0.98 -4.87 0.45
C GLY A 139 -0.44 -5.45 -0.87
N VAL A 140 -0.83 -6.67 -1.22
CA VAL A 140 -0.42 -7.32 -2.48
C VAL A 140 -0.99 -6.59 -3.69
N GLY A 141 -2.24 -6.12 -3.62
CA GLY A 141 -2.85 -5.27 -4.65
C GLY A 141 -2.05 -3.98 -4.89
N TRP A 142 -1.59 -3.32 -3.82
CA TRP A 142 -0.72 -2.16 -3.93
C TRP A 142 0.67 -2.50 -4.50
N MET A 143 1.25 -3.63 -4.08
CA MET A 143 2.52 -4.14 -4.62
C MET A 143 2.43 -4.42 -6.12
N LEU A 144 1.33 -5.01 -6.59
CA LEU A 144 1.10 -5.23 -8.02
C LEU A 144 1.03 -3.89 -8.78
N ALA A 145 0.31 -2.92 -8.24
CA ALA A 145 0.19 -1.59 -8.86
C ALA A 145 1.55 -0.90 -9.02
N ILE A 146 2.39 -0.86 -7.98
CA ILE A 146 3.70 -0.20 -8.08
C ILE A 146 4.66 -0.93 -9.02
N VAL A 147 4.61 -2.28 -9.07
CA VAL A 147 5.42 -3.08 -10.00
C VAL A 147 4.99 -2.86 -11.45
N LEU A 148 3.69 -2.80 -11.72
CA LEU A 148 3.15 -2.49 -13.06
C LEU A 148 3.61 -1.11 -13.55
N VAL A 149 3.47 -0.09 -12.69
CA VAL A 149 3.88 1.28 -13.01
C VAL A 149 5.39 1.34 -13.25
N ALA A 150 6.18 0.65 -12.42
CA ALA A 150 7.63 0.60 -12.61
C ALA A 150 8.04 -0.10 -13.90
N GLY A 151 7.38 -1.20 -14.26
CA GLY A 151 7.61 -1.90 -15.53
C GLY A 151 7.29 -1.02 -16.75
N LEU A 152 6.18 -0.29 -16.70
CA LEU A 152 5.82 0.68 -17.74
C LEU A 152 6.82 1.82 -17.83
N ARG A 153 7.28 2.35 -16.68
CA ARG A 153 8.30 3.41 -16.64
C ARG A 153 9.64 2.95 -17.20
N GLU A 154 10.12 1.77 -16.85
CA GLU A 154 11.34 1.21 -17.43
C GLU A 154 11.19 0.98 -18.94
N LYS A 155 10.04 0.47 -19.39
CA LYS A 155 9.77 0.26 -20.82
C LYS A 155 9.74 1.58 -21.59
N MET A 156 9.04 2.58 -21.09
CA MET A 156 8.99 3.91 -21.70
C MET A 156 10.37 4.55 -21.75
N ALA A 157 11.16 4.45 -20.68
CA ALA A 157 12.52 5.02 -20.65
C ALA A 157 13.47 4.39 -21.67
N LYS A 158 13.27 3.12 -22.04
CA LYS A 158 14.10 2.41 -23.02
C LYS A 158 13.64 2.55 -24.46
N ILE A 159 12.32 2.58 -24.70
CA ILE A 159 11.73 2.44 -26.05
C ILE A 159 11.09 3.74 -26.53
N SER A 160 10.56 4.56 -25.63
CA SER A 160 9.79 5.75 -25.97
C SER A 160 10.60 6.99 -25.66
N ASN A 161 10.53 8.00 -26.53
CA ASN A 161 11.15 9.29 -26.29
C ASN A 161 10.06 10.31 -25.94
N PRO A 162 9.58 10.36 -24.68
CA PRO A 162 8.53 11.29 -24.30
C PRO A 162 9.01 12.74 -24.45
N PRO A 163 8.10 13.68 -24.77
CA PRO A 163 8.45 15.09 -24.96
C PRO A 163 9.15 15.64 -23.71
N LYS A 164 10.17 16.49 -23.92
CA LYS A 164 11.11 16.93 -22.87
C LYS A 164 10.42 17.49 -21.61
N GLY A 165 9.28 18.17 -21.75
CA GLY A 165 8.52 18.72 -20.63
C GLY A 165 7.74 17.69 -19.78
N LEU A 166 7.50 16.48 -20.31
CA LEU A 166 6.75 15.42 -19.62
C LEU A 166 7.65 14.34 -19.00
N GLN A 167 8.97 14.46 -19.17
CA GLN A 167 9.92 13.47 -18.66
C GLN A 167 9.95 13.41 -17.13
N GLY A 168 10.26 12.24 -16.58
CA GLY A 168 10.40 12.05 -15.14
C GLY A 168 9.11 11.69 -14.43
N LYS A 169 8.67 12.51 -13.45
CA LYS A 169 7.50 12.21 -12.60
C LYS A 169 6.17 12.57 -13.27
N ALA A 170 6.15 13.53 -14.19
CA ALA A 170 4.93 14.02 -14.83
C ALA A 170 4.23 12.93 -15.68
N ILE A 171 4.98 12.20 -16.51
CA ILE A 171 4.42 11.08 -17.29
C ILE A 171 3.81 9.97 -16.42
N VAL A 172 4.27 9.82 -15.18
CA VAL A 172 3.75 8.81 -14.24
C VAL A 172 2.30 9.11 -13.88
N PHE A 173 1.92 10.38 -13.74
CA PHE A 173 0.53 10.77 -13.50
C PHE A 173 -0.39 10.38 -14.67
N ILE A 174 0.08 10.56 -15.91
CA ILE A 174 -0.68 10.17 -17.10
C ILE A 174 -0.84 8.65 -17.15
N VAL A 175 0.25 7.91 -16.92
CA VAL A 175 0.23 6.44 -16.89
C VAL A 175 -0.68 5.94 -15.78
N LEU A 176 -0.66 6.58 -14.62
CA LEU A 176 -1.54 6.24 -13.51
C LEU A 176 -3.02 6.50 -13.85
N GLY A 177 -3.34 7.60 -14.53
CA GLY A 177 -4.70 7.85 -14.99
C GLY A 177 -5.19 6.77 -15.97
N ILE A 178 -4.36 6.39 -16.95
CA ILE A 178 -4.69 5.34 -17.91
C ILE A 178 -4.85 3.98 -17.21
N LEU A 179 -3.95 3.64 -16.28
CA LEU A 179 -4.05 2.42 -15.49
C LEU A 179 -5.28 2.42 -14.58
N ALA A 180 -5.62 3.55 -13.96
CA ALA A 180 -6.81 3.66 -13.13
C ALA A 180 -8.08 3.38 -13.95
N LEU A 181 -8.17 3.93 -15.16
CA LEU A 181 -9.27 3.63 -16.09
C LEU A 181 -9.32 2.14 -16.48
N ALA A 182 -8.17 1.52 -16.76
CA ALA A 182 -8.11 0.09 -17.06
C ALA A 182 -8.56 -0.75 -15.86
N PHE A 183 -8.21 -0.36 -14.64
CA PHE A 183 -8.59 -1.07 -13.42
C PHE A 183 -10.03 -0.83 -12.97
N MET A 184 -10.62 0.32 -13.29
CA MET A 184 -12.07 0.53 -13.15
C MET A 184 -12.88 -0.46 -14.00
N GLY A 185 -12.33 -0.99 -15.10
CA GLY A 185 -12.98 -2.06 -15.86
C GLY A 185 -13.20 -3.35 -15.05
N PHE A 186 -12.42 -3.58 -13.98
CA PHE A 186 -12.60 -4.72 -13.09
C PHE A 186 -13.59 -4.45 -11.95
N THR A 187 -14.06 -3.21 -11.74
CA THR A 187 -15.05 -2.90 -10.70
C THR A 187 -16.42 -3.43 -11.16
N GLY A 188 -16.69 -4.70 -10.85
CA GLY A 188 -17.88 -5.43 -11.30
C GLY A 188 -17.64 -6.93 -11.50
N LEU A 189 -16.39 -7.40 -11.42
CA LEU A 189 -16.09 -8.82 -11.26
C LEU A 189 -16.30 -9.22 -9.79
N VAL A 190 -16.89 -10.40 -9.57
CA VAL A 190 -17.29 -11.00 -8.27
C VAL A 190 -18.54 -10.38 -7.64
#